data_AF-A0A0H5QAQ1-F1
#
_entry.id   AF-A0A0H5QAQ1-F1
#
_cell.length_a   1.000
_cell.length_b   1.000
_cell.length_c   1.000
_cell.angle_alpha   90.00
_cell.angle_beta   90.00
_cell.angle_gamma   90.00
#
_symmetry.space_group_name_H-M   'P 1'
#
loop_
_entity.id
_entity.type
_entity.pdbx_description
1 polymer ?
#
loop_
_entity_poly.entity_id
_entity_poly.type
_entity_poly.pdbx_seq_one_letter_code
_entity_poly.pdbx_strand_id
1 'polypeptide(L)'
;MAEGQKSAVTEYYLNHGKWPKNNTSAGVASTPSDIKGKYVKEVEVKNGVVTATMLSSGVNKEIQGKKLSLWAKRQDGSVKWFCGQPVKRANKATDDGVTADAAAKKIDTKHLPSTCRDAASAVCIETPPTAFYKNT
;
A
#
# COMPACT_ATOMS: atom_id res chain seq x y z
N MET A 1 -12.41 -3.98 2.70
CA MET A 1 -11.65 -4.85 1.76
C MET A 1 -10.13 -4.75 1.94
N ALA A 2 -9.55 -3.55 2.08
CA ALA A 2 -8.10 -3.40 2.25
C ALA A 2 -7.60 -3.73 3.69
N GLU A 3 -8.46 -3.59 4.71
CA GLU A 3 -8.07 -3.81 6.12
C GLU A 3 -7.71 -5.26 6.44
N GLY A 4 -8.43 -6.25 5.86
CA GLY A 4 -8.09 -7.66 6.04
C GLY A 4 -6.70 -8.01 5.52
N GLN A 5 -6.27 -7.33 4.45
CA GLN A 5 -4.91 -7.51 3.89
C GLN A 5 -3.85 -6.87 4.80
N LYS A 6 -4.15 -5.70 5.37
CA LYS A 6 -3.26 -5.03 6.32
C LYS A 6 -3.01 -5.89 7.56
N SER A 7 -4.08 -6.48 8.12
CA SER A 7 -3.96 -7.34 9.30
C SER A 7 -3.07 -8.54 9.01
N ALA A 8 -3.34 -9.25 7.92
CA ALA A 8 -2.61 -10.45 7.53
C ALA A 8 -1.11 -10.18 7.25
N VAL A 9 -0.80 -9.08 6.55
CA VAL A 9 0.59 -8.65 6.30
C VAL A 9 1.30 -8.25 7.59
N THR A 10 0.61 -7.55 8.49
CA THR A 10 1.17 -7.12 9.78
C THR A 10 1.47 -8.31 10.68
N GLU A 11 0.50 -9.23 10.84
CA GLU A 11 0.65 -10.44 11.63
C GLU A 11 1.78 -11.32 11.10
N TYR A 12 1.89 -11.49 9.78
CA TYR A 12 3.01 -12.21 9.18
C TYR A 12 4.36 -11.57 9.55
N TYR A 13 4.46 -10.25 9.45
CA TYR A 13 5.68 -9.52 9.79
C TYR A 13 6.04 -9.66 11.27
N LEU A 14 5.06 -9.51 12.17
CA LEU A 14 5.29 -9.64 13.62
C LEU A 14 5.72 -11.06 14.01
N ASN A 15 5.16 -12.09 13.36
CA ASN A 15 5.50 -13.49 13.65
C ASN A 15 6.83 -13.96 13.01
N HIS A 16 7.23 -13.40 11.87
CA HIS A 16 8.39 -13.90 11.11
C HIS A 16 9.56 -12.91 11.01
N GLY A 17 9.40 -11.67 11.49
CA GLY A 17 10.39 -10.60 11.39
C GLY A 17 10.70 -10.17 9.95
N LYS A 18 9.86 -10.54 8.97
CA LYS A 18 10.06 -10.27 7.55
C LYS A 18 8.73 -10.10 6.82
N TRP A 19 8.72 -9.30 5.77
CA TRP A 19 7.54 -9.04 4.96
C TRP A 19 7.14 -10.28 4.13
N PRO A 20 5.83 -10.57 3.98
CA PRO A 20 5.37 -11.69 3.17
C PRO A 20 5.68 -11.45 1.68
N LYS A 21 6.28 -12.44 1.02
CA LYS A 21 6.67 -12.32 -0.40
C LYS A 21 5.47 -12.20 -1.34
N ASN A 22 4.33 -12.81 -0.99
CA ASN A 22 3.14 -12.90 -1.82
C ASN A 22 1.86 -13.11 -0.99
N ASN A 23 0.69 -13.11 -1.65
CA ASN A 23 -0.63 -13.35 -1.04
C ASN A 23 -0.66 -14.63 -0.19
N THR A 24 -0.20 -15.76 -0.73
CA THR A 24 -0.20 -17.05 -0.02
C THR A 24 0.62 -16.98 1.27
N SER A 25 1.79 -16.33 1.22
CA SER A 25 2.64 -16.17 2.40
C SER A 25 1.98 -15.27 3.44
N ALA A 26 1.25 -14.24 3.01
CA ALA A 26 0.48 -13.38 3.91
C ALA A 26 -0.75 -14.08 4.51
N GLY A 27 -1.14 -15.26 4.05
CA GLY A 27 -2.34 -15.95 4.55
C GLY A 27 -3.66 -15.39 3.98
N VAL A 28 -3.61 -14.75 2.81
CA VAL A 28 -4.80 -14.23 2.10
C VAL A 28 -5.05 -15.03 0.82
N ALA A 29 -6.16 -14.75 0.12
CA ALA A 29 -6.51 -15.46 -1.11
C ALA A 29 -5.34 -15.44 -2.11
N SER A 30 -4.89 -16.63 -2.50
CA SER A 30 -3.64 -16.82 -3.25
C SER A 30 -3.68 -16.16 -4.63
N THR A 31 -4.84 -16.19 -5.30
CA THR A 31 -5.04 -15.50 -6.58
C THR A 31 -5.43 -14.05 -6.31
N PRO A 32 -4.66 -13.05 -6.79
CA PRO A 32 -4.98 -11.63 -6.59
C PRO A 32 -6.38 -11.24 -7.08
N SER A 33 -6.85 -11.88 -8.15
CA SER A 33 -8.17 -11.65 -8.76
C SER A 33 -9.35 -12.17 -7.92
N ASP A 34 -9.09 -13.03 -6.93
CA ASP A 34 -10.12 -13.47 -5.99
C ASP A 34 -10.42 -12.37 -4.97
N ILE A 35 -9.49 -11.42 -4.78
CA ILE A 35 -9.65 -10.24 -3.93
C ILE A 35 -10.14 -9.06 -4.78
N LYS A 36 -11.45 -9.07 -5.08
CA LYS A 36 -12.11 -8.07 -5.94
C LYS A 36 -13.29 -7.41 -5.25
N GLY A 37 -13.62 -6.19 -5.67
CA GLY A 37 -14.73 -5.41 -5.12
C GLY A 37 -15.42 -4.57 -6.18
N LYS A 38 -16.39 -3.74 -5.75
CA LYS A 38 -17.20 -2.91 -6.65
C LYS A 38 -16.37 -2.08 -7.65
N TYR A 39 -15.20 -1.61 -7.24
CA TYR A 39 -14.30 -0.77 -8.05
C TYR A 39 -12.89 -1.34 -8.21
N VAL A 40 -12.61 -2.47 -7.56
CA VAL A 40 -11.27 -3.08 -7.46
C VAL A 40 -11.28 -4.39 -8.24
N LYS A 41 -10.37 -4.49 -9.20
CA LYS A 41 -10.17 -5.67 -10.03
C LYS A 41 -9.48 -6.80 -9.27
N GLU A 42 -8.42 -6.47 -8.55
CA GLU A 42 -7.53 -7.41 -7.87
C GLU A 42 -6.72 -6.69 -6.80
N VAL A 43 -6.25 -7.47 -5.82
CA VAL A 43 -5.32 -7.01 -4.79
C VAL A 43 -4.14 -7.97 -4.70
N GLU A 44 -2.95 -7.46 -4.96
CA GLU A 44 -1.69 -8.21 -4.91
C GLU A 44 -0.88 -7.78 -3.69
N VAL A 45 -0.39 -8.74 -2.93
CA VAL A 45 0.64 -8.55 -1.91
C VAL A 45 1.97 -8.93 -2.54
N LYS A 46 2.96 -8.02 -2.48
CA LYS A 46 4.32 -8.28 -2.95
C LYS A 46 5.32 -7.68 -1.99
N ASN A 47 6.13 -8.53 -1.35
CA ASN A 47 7.06 -8.12 -0.29
C ASN A 47 6.38 -7.20 0.74
N GLY A 48 5.19 -7.56 1.22
CA GLY A 48 4.40 -6.77 2.18
C GLY A 48 3.83 -5.44 1.65
N VAL A 49 4.03 -5.09 0.38
CA VAL A 49 3.30 -3.99 -0.27
C VAL A 49 2.00 -4.56 -0.83
N VAL A 50 0.87 -3.97 -0.45
CA VAL A 50 -0.47 -4.31 -0.94
C VAL A 50 -0.82 -3.36 -2.06
N THR A 51 -1.01 -3.86 -3.28
CA THR A 51 -1.34 -3.04 -4.46
C THR A 51 -2.73 -3.41 -4.95
N ALA A 52 -3.62 -2.42 -5.01
CA ALA A 52 -4.95 -2.57 -5.56
C ALA A 52 -4.99 -2.04 -6.99
N THR A 53 -5.52 -2.84 -7.91
CA THR A 53 -5.76 -2.42 -9.31
C THR A 53 -7.24 -2.09 -9.48
N MET A 54 -7.54 -0.91 -10.00
CA MET A 54 -8.92 -0.48 -10.29
C MET A 54 -9.49 -1.22 -11.51
N LEU A 55 -10.81 -1.40 -11.55
CA LEU A 55 -11.49 -1.97 -12.72
C LEU A 55 -11.25 -1.12 -13.98
N SER A 56 -11.38 -1.75 -15.15
CA SER A 56 -11.32 -1.08 -16.45
C SER A 56 -12.67 -0.56 -16.93
N SER A 57 -13.76 -0.94 -16.27
CA SER A 57 -15.14 -0.52 -16.55
C SER A 57 -15.88 -0.21 -15.24
N GLY A 58 -16.97 0.57 -15.31
CA GLY A 58 -17.74 0.94 -14.12
C GLY A 58 -17.03 1.89 -13.14
N VAL A 59 -15.90 2.47 -13.54
CA VAL A 59 -15.13 3.49 -12.81
C VAL A 59 -14.84 4.70 -13.69
N ASN A 60 -14.51 5.84 -13.08
CA ASN A 60 -14.13 7.06 -13.80
C ASN A 60 -12.96 6.77 -14.77
N LYS A 61 -13.04 7.27 -16.01
CA LYS A 61 -12.03 7.11 -17.07
C LYS A 61 -10.63 7.47 -16.59
N GLU A 62 -10.50 8.46 -15.72
CA GLU A 62 -9.21 8.91 -15.18
C GLU A 62 -8.57 7.92 -14.18
N ILE A 63 -9.29 6.88 -13.72
CA ILE A 63 -8.78 5.86 -12.78
C ILE A 63 -8.82 4.42 -13.31
N GLN A 64 -9.29 4.22 -14.54
CA GLN A 64 -9.43 2.88 -15.15
C GLN A 64 -8.10 2.14 -15.24
N GLY A 65 -8.04 0.93 -14.67
CA GLY A 65 -6.84 0.09 -14.67
C GLY A 65 -5.64 0.71 -13.95
N LYS A 66 -5.83 1.80 -13.20
CA LYS A 66 -4.79 2.43 -12.41
C LYS A 66 -4.66 1.77 -11.05
N LYS A 67 -3.57 2.07 -10.35
CA LYS A 67 -3.17 1.40 -9.11
C LYS A 67 -2.94 2.40 -7.98
N LEU A 68 -3.15 1.90 -6.77
CA LEU A 68 -2.68 2.50 -5.51
C LEU A 68 -2.02 1.41 -4.68
N SER A 69 -1.12 1.81 -3.78
CA SER A 69 -0.46 0.88 -2.88
C SER A 69 -0.66 1.29 -1.43
N LEU A 70 -0.69 0.28 -0.57
CA LEU A 70 -0.56 0.39 0.87
C LEU A 70 0.71 -0.34 1.27
N TRP A 71 1.51 0.28 2.11
CA TRP A 71 2.75 -0.31 2.60
C TRP A 71 2.91 0.05 4.07
N ALA A 72 3.69 -0.76 4.78
CA ALA A 72 4.02 -0.49 6.16
C ALA A 72 5.52 -0.36 6.36
N LYS A 73 5.92 0.38 7.39
CA LYS A 73 7.29 0.47 7.87
C LYS A 73 7.30 0.12 9.35
N ARG A 74 8.36 -0.51 9.84
CA ARG A 74 8.50 -0.84 11.26
C ARG A 74 8.60 0.44 12.10
N GLN A 75 8.00 0.41 13.29
CA GLN A 75 8.13 1.43 14.32
C GLN A 75 8.06 0.76 15.70
N ASP A 76 9.19 0.62 16.39
CA ASP A 76 9.32 0.22 17.81
C ASP A 76 8.37 -0.89 18.28
N GLY A 77 8.43 -2.06 17.62
CA GLY A 77 7.62 -3.23 17.96
C GLY A 77 6.22 -3.26 17.30
N SER A 78 5.89 -2.23 16.54
CA SER A 78 4.68 -2.14 15.71
C SER A 78 5.04 -1.82 14.25
N VAL A 79 4.02 -1.67 13.40
CA VAL A 79 4.18 -1.18 12.02
C VAL A 79 3.25 -0.01 11.76
N LYS A 80 3.75 1.02 11.07
CA LYS A 80 2.97 2.15 10.60
C LYS A 80 2.60 1.95 9.15
N TRP A 81 1.31 2.05 8.83
CA TRP A 81 0.79 1.93 7.47
C TRP A 81 0.71 3.29 6.77
N PHE A 82 1.00 3.27 5.48
CA PHE A 82 0.90 4.37 4.55
C PHE A 82 0.04 3.95 3.36
N CYS A 83 -0.55 4.93 2.68
CA CYS A 83 -1.40 4.71 1.53
C CYS A 83 -1.15 5.81 0.50
N GLY A 84 -0.98 5.43 -0.76
CA GLY A 84 -0.67 6.41 -1.79
C GLY A 84 -0.53 5.81 -3.17
N GLN A 85 0.21 6.53 -4.01
CA GLN A 85 0.56 6.06 -5.34
C GLN A 85 1.36 4.75 -5.27
N PRO A 86 1.42 3.99 -6.38
CA PRO A 86 2.10 2.72 -6.42
C PRO A 86 3.56 2.79 -5.96
N VAL A 87 3.94 1.86 -5.08
CA VAL A 87 5.31 1.70 -4.58
C VAL A 87 5.79 0.26 -4.72
N LYS A 88 7.10 0.07 -4.60
CA LYS A 88 7.77 -1.23 -4.56
C LYS A 88 8.70 -1.29 -3.35
N ARG A 89 8.72 -2.44 -2.68
CA ARG A 89 9.76 -2.80 -1.70
C ARG A 89 10.80 -3.65 -2.40
N ALA A 90 12.08 -3.43 -2.09
CA ALA A 90 13.16 -4.26 -2.61
C ALA A 90 12.93 -5.74 -2.28
N ASN A 91 13.56 -6.64 -3.03
CA ASN A 91 13.45 -8.10 -2.81
C ASN A 91 14.14 -8.60 -1.53
N LYS A 92 14.48 -7.71 -0.60
CA LYS A 92 14.98 -8.05 0.73
C LYS A 92 13.80 -8.03 1.69
N ALA A 93 13.45 -9.21 2.21
CA ALA A 93 12.26 -9.38 3.04
C ALA A 93 12.29 -8.58 4.36
N THR A 94 13.46 -8.08 4.79
CA THR A 94 13.65 -7.26 5.99
C THR A 94 13.73 -5.75 5.71
N ASP A 95 13.71 -5.33 4.44
CA ASP A 95 13.84 -3.91 4.10
C ASP A 95 12.52 -3.19 4.38
N ASP A 96 12.54 -2.18 5.25
CA ASP A 96 11.37 -1.36 5.55
C ASP A 96 11.17 -0.24 4.52
N GLY A 97 12.18 0.06 3.70
CA GLY A 97 12.13 1.06 2.65
C GLY A 97 11.22 0.68 1.48
N VAL A 98 10.56 1.68 0.91
CA VAL A 98 9.84 1.55 -0.37
C VAL A 98 10.23 2.67 -1.31
N THR A 99 10.16 2.41 -2.61
CA THR A 99 10.39 3.40 -3.67
C THR A 99 9.15 3.50 -4.56
N ALA A 100 8.97 4.64 -5.21
CA ALA A 100 7.85 4.80 -6.14
C ALA A 100 7.97 3.82 -7.31
N ASP A 101 6.86 3.16 -7.68
CA ASP A 101 6.82 2.31 -8.86
C ASP A 101 6.61 3.16 -10.11
N ALA A 102 7.71 3.55 -10.76
CA ALA A 102 7.68 4.36 -11.98
C ALA A 102 6.97 3.67 -13.16
N ALA A 103 6.92 2.33 -13.18
CA ALA A 103 6.31 1.57 -14.26
C ALA A 103 4.79 1.36 -14.08
N ALA A 104 4.25 1.61 -12.89
CA ALA A 104 2.84 1.42 -12.61
C ALA A 104 1.98 2.58 -13.13
N LYS A 105 0.76 2.26 -13.60
CA LYS A 105 -0.27 3.26 -13.91
C LYS A 105 -0.81 3.86 -12.61
N LYS A 106 -0.38 5.07 -12.26
CA LYS A 106 -0.69 5.70 -10.97
C LYS A 106 -2.00 6.47 -11.01
N ILE A 107 -2.85 6.29 -10.00
CA ILE A 107 -3.98 7.18 -9.76
C ILE A 107 -3.45 8.60 -9.49
N ASP A 108 -4.06 9.60 -10.12
CA ASP A 108 -3.70 10.99 -9.85
C ASP A 108 -4.09 11.35 -8.41
N THR A 109 -3.24 12.13 -7.73
CA THR A 109 -3.48 12.48 -6.32
C THR A 109 -4.80 13.19 -6.08
N LYS A 110 -5.35 13.90 -7.08
CA LYS A 110 -6.68 14.53 -6.98
C LYS A 110 -7.81 13.51 -6.78
N HIS A 111 -7.61 12.27 -7.24
CA HIS A 111 -8.57 11.17 -7.07
C HIS A 111 -8.31 10.31 -5.84
N LEU A 112 -7.17 10.49 -5.17
CA LEU A 112 -6.90 9.79 -3.92
C LEU A 112 -7.58 10.53 -2.76
N PRO A 113 -8.22 9.82 -1.82
CA PRO A 113 -8.65 10.40 -0.55
C PRO A 113 -7.47 11.08 0.16
N SER A 114 -7.74 12.10 0.97
CA SER A 114 -6.69 12.84 1.71
C SER A 114 -5.83 11.91 2.57
N THR A 115 -6.42 10.85 3.12
CA THR A 115 -5.76 9.82 3.94
C THR A 115 -4.94 8.80 3.15
N CYS A 116 -4.90 8.91 1.82
CA CYS A 116 -4.16 8.01 0.93
C CYS A 116 -3.32 8.81 -0.08
N ARG A 117 -2.61 9.84 0.40
CA ARG A 117 -1.71 10.68 -0.40
C ARG A 117 -0.27 10.66 0.12
N ASP A 118 0.12 9.61 0.82
CA ASP A 118 1.48 9.46 1.32
C ASP A 118 2.48 9.33 0.17
N ALA A 119 3.61 10.03 0.29
CA ALA A 119 4.75 9.83 -0.60
C ALA A 119 5.49 8.53 -0.23
N ALA A 120 6.15 7.89 -1.19
CA ALA A 120 6.99 6.70 -0.91
C ALA A 120 8.07 6.97 0.17
N SER A 121 8.56 8.21 0.21
CA SER A 121 9.52 8.70 1.20
C SER A 121 8.91 9.01 2.57
N ALA A 122 7.59 8.94 2.75
CA ALA A 122 6.94 9.22 4.03
C ALA A 122 7.53 8.34 5.14
N VAL A 123 7.89 8.95 6.27
CA VAL A 123 8.63 8.30 7.36
C VAL A 123 7.70 8.10 8.56
N CYS A 124 8.06 7.16 9.44
CA CYS A 124 7.49 7.05 10.78
C CYS A 124 7.95 8.26 11.62
N ILE A 125 7.29 9.40 11.44
CA ILE A 125 7.45 10.53 12.33
C ILE A 125 6.58 10.27 13.57
N GLU A 126 7.21 10.21 14.75
CA GLU A 126 6.55 10.14 16.07
C GLU A 126 5.83 11.45 16.41
N THR A 127 6.26 12.54 15.79
CA THR A 127 5.69 13.87 15.95
C THR A 127 5.11 14.29 14.61
N PRO A 128 3.82 14.71 14.52
CA PRO A 128 3.29 15.23 13.25
C PRO A 128 4.24 16.30 12.73
N PRO A 129 4.56 16.31 11.43
CA PRO A 129 5.44 17.34 10.91
C PRO A 129 4.71 18.66 11.14
N THR A 130 5.31 19.57 11.88
CA THR A 130 4.87 20.96 12.06
C THR A 130 5.04 21.74 10.75
N ALA A 131 4.54 21.18 9.66
CA ALA A 131 4.61 21.75 8.34
C ALA A 131 3.32 22.56 8.13
N PHE A 132 3.48 23.89 8.24
CA PHE A 132 2.62 24.93 7.66
C PHE A 132 1.33 25.30 8.40
N TYR A 133 1.45 25.76 9.65
CA TYR A 133 0.78 27.01 10.03
C TYR A 133 1.76 28.17 9.83
N LYS A 134 1.91 28.61 8.57
CA LYS A 134 2.32 29.98 8.28
C LYS A 134 1.16 30.63 7.56
N ASN A 135 0.18 31.05 8.36
CA ASN A 135 -0.79 32.05 7.95
C ASN A 135 -0.61 33.24 8.91
N THR A 136 0.41 34.04 8.62
CA THR A 136 0.60 35.45 9.00
C THR A 136 1.78 35.96 8.20
#